data_AF-A0A359DAG9-F1
#
_entry.id   AF-A0A359DAG9-F1
#
_cell.length_a   1.000
_cell.length_b   1.000
_cell.length_c   1.000
_cell.angle_alpha   90.00
_cell.angle_beta   90.00
_cell.angle_gamma   90.00
#
_symmetry.space_group_name_H-M   'P 1'
#
loop_
_entity.id
_entity.type
_entity.pdbx_description
1 polymer ?
#
loop_
_entity_poly.entity_id
_entity_poly.type
_entity_poly.pdbx_seq_one_letter_code
_entity_poly.pdbx_strand_id
1 'polypeptide(L)' 'ENIHRHIEEGMQPMQAALKGSREIAFAVIAMTLTLAAVFAPIGFMQGTTGKLFTEFAWTLAGAVLVSGF' A
#
# COMPACT_ATOMS: atom_id res chain seq x y z
N GLU A 1 -13.52 6.92 -4.89
CA GLU A 1 -14.40 6.42 -5.96
C GLU A 1 -15.37 5.35 -5.47
N ASN A 2 -14.90 4.17 -5.03
CA ASN A 2 -15.79 3.07 -4.69
C ASN A 2 -16.79 3.34 -3.53
N ILE A 3 -16.37 4.06 -2.48
CA ILE A 3 -17.26 4.50 -1.38
C ILE A 3 -18.26 5.56 -1.88
N HIS A 4 -17.78 6.50 -2.69
CA HIS A 4 -18.60 7.60 -3.20
C HIS A 4 -19.72 7.09 -4.10
N ARG A 5 -19.43 6.13 -4.98
CA ARG A 5 -20.42 5.43 -5.81
C ARG A 5 -21.54 4.82 -4.97
N HIS A 6 -21.19 4.15 -3.86
CA HIS A 6 -22.21 3.57 -2.96
C HIS A 6 -23.07 4.63 -2.27
N ILE A 7 -22.51 5.81 -1.97
CA ILE A 7 -23.27 6.94 -1.41
C ILE A 7 -24.24 7.49 -2.46
N GLU A 8 -23.81 7.62 -3.72
CA GLU A 8 -24.67 8.05 -4.84
C GLU A 8 -25.78 7.04 -5.13
N GLU A 9 -25.53 5.74 -4.93
CA GLU A 9 -26.54 4.66 -4.99
C GLU A 9 -27.54 4.69 -3.80
N GLY A 10 -27.43 5.66 -2.89
CA GLY A 10 -28.36 5.88 -1.77
C GLY A 10 -27.97 5.19 -0.46
N MET A 11 -26.77 4.62 -0.37
CA MET A 11 -26.27 3.99 0.86
C MET A 11 -25.83 5.03 1.88
N GLN A 12 -26.13 4.81 3.17
CA GLN A 12 -25.65 5.72 4.22
C GLN A 12 -24.12 5.76 4.27
N PRO A 13 -23.49 6.92 4.54
CA PRO A 13 -22.03 7.11 4.46
C PRO A 13 -21.22 6.07 5.25
N MET A 14 -21.67 5.70 6.45
CA MET A 14 -20.99 4.70 7.28
C MET A 14 -21.02 3.31 6.63
N GLN A 15 -22.16 2.91 6.08
CA GLN A 15 -22.32 1.62 5.41
C GLN A 15 -21.53 1.58 4.09
N ALA A 16 -21.56 2.67 3.33
CA ALA A 16 -20.79 2.82 2.10
C ALA A 16 -19.28 2.73 2.35
N ALA A 17 -18.79 3.33 3.44
CA ALA A 17 -17.40 3.23 3.85
C ALA A 17 -17.02 1.78 4.20
N LEU A 18 -17.82 1.10 5.04
CA LEU A 18 -17.58 -0.29 5.43
C LEU A 18 -17.57 -1.24 4.23
N LYS A 19 -18.53 -1.10 3.33
CA LYS A 19 -18.62 -1.93 2.12
C LYS A 19 -17.48 -1.63 1.16
N GLY A 20 -17.25 -0.35 0.88
CA GLY A 20 -16.18 0.09 -0.02
C GLY A 20 -14.79 -0.32 0.46
N SER A 21 -14.51 -0.22 1.76
CA SER A 21 -13.27 -0.70 2.37
C SER A 21 -13.08 -2.21 2.22
N ARG A 22 -14.13 -3.02 2.42
CA ARG A 22 -14.06 -4.50 2.26
C ARG A 22 -13.80 -4.91 0.82
N GLU A 23 -14.36 -4.21 -0.15
CA GLU A 23 -14.17 -4.50 -1.57
C GLU A 23 -12.72 -4.30 -2.03
N ILE A 24 -12.00 -3.32 -1.45
CA ILE A 24 -10.62 -2.99 -1.84
C ILE A 24 -9.56 -3.52 -0.87
N ALA A 25 -9.94 -4.01 0.32
CA ALA A 25 -8.99 -4.42 1.36
C ALA A 25 -7.95 -5.41 0.85
N PHE A 26 -8.38 -6.45 0.12
CA PHE A 26 -7.47 -7.43 -0.45
C PHE A 26 -6.51 -6.80 -1.47
N ALA A 27 -7.02 -5.92 -2.34
CA ALA A 27 -6.20 -5.24 -3.34
C ALA A 27 -5.13 -4.35 -2.70
N VAL A 28 -5.47 -3.62 -1.63
CA VAL A 28 -4.53 -2.76 -0.90
C VAL A 28 -3.42 -3.58 -0.25
N ILE A 29 -3.76 -4.69 0.42
CA ILE A 29 -2.78 -5.60 1.03
C ILE A 29 -1.87 -6.20 -0.05
N ALA A 30 -2.45 -6.67 -1.17
CA ALA A 30 -1.67 -7.24 -2.27
C ALA A 30 -0.69 -6.23 -2.87
N MET A 31 -1.11 -4.99 -3.12
CA MET A 31 -0.22 -3.93 -3.62
C MET A 31 0.90 -3.61 -2.62
N THR A 32 0.56 -3.51 -1.33
CA THR A 32 1.52 -3.25 -0.25
C THR A 32 2.60 -4.33 -0.20
N LEU A 33 2.20 -5.60 -0.22
CA LEU A 33 3.12 -6.74 -0.25
C LEU A 33 3.95 -6.79 -1.54
N THR A 34 3.34 -6.45 -2.68
CA THR A 34 4.05 -6.40 -3.98
C THR A 34 5.16 -5.36 -3.94
N LEU A 35 4.87 -4.15 -3.46
CA LEU A 35 5.86 -3.09 -3.32
C LEU A 35 6.96 -3.48 -2.33
N ALA A 36 6.61 -4.05 -1.17
CA ALA A 36 7.59 -4.53 -0.21
C ALA A 36 8.52 -5.59 -0.84
N ALA A 37 7.97 -6.54 -1.60
CA ALA A 37 8.74 -7.58 -2.30
C ALA A 37 9.67 -7.01 -3.39
N VAL A 38 9.26 -5.92 -4.07
CA VAL A 38 10.09 -5.24 -5.08
C VAL A 38 11.24 -4.46 -4.42
N PHE A 39 11.01 -3.80 -3.29
CA PHE A 39 12.03 -2.99 -2.61
C PHE A 39 13.00 -3.82 -1.75
N ALA A 40 12.57 -4.96 -1.21
CA ALA A 40 13.41 -5.84 -0.40
C ALA A 40 14.78 -6.18 -1.03
N PRO A 41 14.87 -6.67 -2.29
CA PRO A 41 16.15 -7.01 -2.91
C PRO A 41 17.09 -5.80 -3.09
N ILE A 42 16.54 -4.60 -3.27
CA ILE A 42 17.33 -3.35 -3.41
C ILE A 42 18.07 -3.04 -2.10
N GLY A 43 17.45 -3.34 -0.96
CA GLY A 43 18.07 -3.22 0.36
C GLY A 43 19.35 -4.06 0.54
N PHE A 44 19.52 -5.13 -0.23
CA PHE A 44 20.68 -6.03 -0.16
C PHE A 44 21.78 -5.72 -1.20
N MET A 45 21.64 -4.65 -1.99
CA MET A 45 22.65 -4.26 -2.98
C MET A 45 23.96 -3.80 -2.30
N GLN A 46 25.10 -4.24 -2.83
CA GLN A 46 26.44 -3.91 -2.31
C GLN A 46 27.13 -2.82 -3.16
N GLY A 47 28.23 -2.26 -2.62
CA GLY A 47 29.00 -1.18 -3.27
C GLY A 47 28.53 0.23 -2.88
N THR A 48 29.27 1.25 -3.31
CA THR A 48 28.99 2.66 -2.96
C THR A 48 27.61 3.12 -3.45
N THR A 49 27.25 2.73 -4.67
CA THR A 49 25.91 2.97 -5.23
C THR A 49 24.84 2.19 -4.47
N GLY A 50 25.11 0.93 -4.10
CA GLY A 50 24.19 0.09 -3.32
C GLY A 50 23.83 0.72 -1.97
N LYS A 51 24.81 1.25 -1.24
CA LYS A 51 24.58 1.90 0.07
C LYS A 51 23.55 3.04 0.01
N LEU A 52 23.64 3.90 -1.02
CA LEU A 52 22.70 5.01 -1.19
C LEU A 52 21.27 4.51 -1.45
N PHE A 53 21.11 3.50 -2.33
CA PHE A 53 19.80 2.94 -2.65
C PHE A 53 19.22 2.07 -1.52
N THR A 54 20.05 1.40 -0.72
CA THR A 54 19.63 0.63 0.44
C THR A 54 18.92 1.50 1.47
N GLU A 55 19.44 2.69 1.77
CA GLU A 55 18.81 3.63 2.72
C GLU A 55 17.42 4.08 2.23
N PHE A 56 17.29 4.42 0.94
CA PHE A 56 16.00 4.76 0.34
C PHE A 56 15.04 3.56 0.28
N ALA A 57 15.52 2.37 -0.05
CA ALA A 57 14.72 1.16 -0.16
C ALA A 57 14.08 0.77 1.18
N TRP A 58 14.85 0.80 2.28
CA TRP A 58 14.31 0.54 3.61
C TRP A 58 13.30 1.58 4.06
N THR A 59 13.54 2.86 3.74
CA THR A 59 12.61 3.95 4.05
C THR A 59 11.29 3.77 3.31
N LEU A 60 11.33 3.48 2.00
CA LEU A 60 10.14 3.26 1.18
C LEU A 60 9.39 1.99 1.58
N ALA A 61 10.10 0.88 1.82
CA ALA A 61 9.50 -0.36 2.26
C ALA A 61 8.78 -0.18 3.61
N GLY A 62 9.42 0.50 4.58
CA GLY A 62 8.80 0.83 5.85
C GLY A 62 7.59 1.75 5.70
N ALA A 63 7.67 2.80 4.88
CA ALA A 63 6.56 3.72 4.65
C ALA A 63 5.36 3.03 3.99
N VAL A 64 5.58 2.15 3.02
CA VAL A 64 4.53 1.38 2.35
C VAL A 64 3.85 0.42 3.32
N LEU A 65 4.62 -0.29 4.16
CA LEU A 65 4.05 -1.17 5.18
C LEU A 65 3.21 -0.38 6.18
N VAL A 66 3.69 0.76 6.69
CA VAL A 66 2.93 1.61 7.63
C VAL A 66 1.68 2.23 6.97
N SER A 67 1.71 2.51 5.67
CA SER A 67 0.55 3.06 4.96
C SER A 67 -0.49 2.00 4.58
N GLY A 68 -0.08 0.74 4.40
CA GLY A 68 -0.95 -0.35 3.97
C GLY A 68 -1.67 -1.07 5.11
N PHE A 69 -1.20 -0.90 6.36
CA PHE A 69 -1.76 -1.45 7.59
C PHE A 69 -2.29 -0.36 8.51
#